data_AF-A0A6C0D4F0-F1
#
_entry.id   AF-A0A6C0D4F0-F1
#
_cell.length_a   1.000
_cell.length_b   1.000
_cell.length_c   1.000
_cell.angle_alpha   90.00
_cell.angle_beta   90.00
_cell.angle_gamma   90.00
#
_symmetry.space_group_name_H-M   'P 1'
#
loop_
_entity.id
_entity.type
_entity.pdbx_description
1 polymer ?
#
loop_
_entity_poly.entity_id
_entity_poly.type
_entity_poly.pdbx_seq_one_letter_code
_entity_poly.pdbx_strand_id
1 'polypeptide(L)'
;MFSNNAASLECAYPVIKETVPQSSLGYHANNKYDGFPPLMNDGRSITATWQPESTINADLIRSNDIQSNWQYRRYLTKNATEIMQYNFRESSNDIGYYKRPLDVLDIQSNLVSDMNHTPYTYNSILDSTKPIGYSTSDLKDTYLTREQLSARKISPVITQEQLLKMQ
;
A
#
# COMPACT_ATOMS: atom_id res chain seq x y z
N MET A 1 -46.64 -11.09 22.71
CA MET A 1 -45.43 -11.25 23.53
C MET A 1 -44.24 -11.16 22.60
N PHE A 2 -43.56 -10.00 22.58
CA PHE A 2 -42.35 -9.84 21.77
C PHE A 2 -41.20 -10.50 22.53
N SER A 3 -40.73 -11.65 22.04
CA SER A 3 -39.53 -12.29 22.57
C SER A 3 -38.35 -11.38 22.25
N ASN A 4 -37.81 -10.71 23.27
CA ASN A 4 -36.52 -10.04 23.17
C ASN A 4 -35.43 -11.11 23.05
N ASN A 5 -35.24 -11.62 21.84
CA ASN A 5 -34.07 -12.44 21.53
C ASN A 5 -32.87 -11.48 21.48
N ALA A 6 -32.10 -11.43 22.57
CA ALA A 6 -30.86 -10.68 22.60
C ALA A 6 -29.93 -11.22 21.50
N ALA A 7 -29.60 -10.39 20.52
CA ALA A 7 -28.62 -10.74 19.49
C ALA A 7 -27.24 -10.88 20.15
N SER A 8 -26.52 -11.97 19.86
CA SER A 8 -25.15 -12.13 20.35
C SER A 8 -24.20 -11.15 19.66
N LEU A 9 -23.12 -10.76 20.34
CA LEU A 9 -22.13 -9.80 19.82
C LEU A 9 -21.53 -10.24 18.47
N GLU A 10 -21.44 -11.55 18.23
CA GLU A 10 -21.00 -12.14 16.95
C GLU A 10 -21.89 -11.77 15.76
N CYS A 11 -23.20 -11.53 16.01
CA CYS A 11 -24.14 -11.11 14.98
C CYS A 11 -23.85 -9.70 14.47
N ALA A 12 -23.35 -8.82 15.36
CA ALA A 12 -23.05 -7.42 15.04
C ALA A 12 -21.72 -7.27 14.29
N TYR A 13 -20.79 -8.22 14.50
CA TYR A 13 -19.47 -8.23 13.87
C TYR A 13 -19.16 -9.63 13.32
N PRO A 14 -19.73 -10.00 12.17
CA PRO A 14 -19.40 -11.28 11.55
C PRO A 14 -17.91 -11.32 11.23
N VAL A 15 -17.21 -12.37 11.67
CA VAL A 15 -15.83 -12.62 11.24
C VAL A 15 -15.89 -12.96 9.76
N ILE A 16 -15.59 -11.97 8.92
CA ILE A 16 -15.49 -12.14 7.46
C ILE A 16 -14.26 -13.01 7.23
N LYS A 17 -14.47 -14.31 7.03
CA LYS A 17 -13.43 -15.17 6.46
C LYS A 17 -13.17 -14.68 5.05
N GLU A 18 -11.90 -14.53 4.67
CA GLU A 18 -11.54 -14.20 3.31
C GLU A 18 -12.26 -15.16 2.34
N THR A 19 -13.03 -14.61 1.41
CA THR A 19 -13.76 -15.39 0.40
C THR A 19 -12.83 -15.90 -0.70
N VAL A 20 -11.57 -15.46 -0.70
CA VAL A 20 -10.55 -15.73 -1.70
C VAL A 20 -9.46 -16.61 -1.08
N PRO A 21 -9.09 -17.75 -1.68
CA PRO A 21 -8.21 -18.75 -1.04
C PRO A 21 -6.78 -18.25 -0.89
N GLN A 22 -6.23 -17.99 0.30
CA GLN A 22 -4.90 -17.38 0.54
C GLN A 22 -3.78 -17.66 -0.51
N SER A 23 -2.95 -16.66 -0.83
CA SER A 23 -1.81 -16.83 -1.77
C SER A 23 -0.88 -17.95 -1.32
N SER A 24 -0.37 -18.74 -2.28
CA SER A 24 0.44 -19.93 -1.95
C SER A 24 1.84 -19.57 -1.46
N LEU A 25 2.32 -18.37 -1.77
CA LEU A 25 3.67 -17.92 -1.44
C LEU A 25 3.82 -17.53 0.04
N GLY A 26 2.71 -17.48 0.79
CA GLY A 26 2.71 -17.28 2.24
C GLY A 26 3.25 -15.91 2.68
N TYR A 27 2.96 -15.55 3.93
CA TYR A 27 3.47 -14.31 4.53
C TYR A 27 4.27 -14.68 5.77
N HIS A 28 5.59 -14.48 5.74
CA HIS A 28 6.35 -14.35 6.97
C HIS A 28 7.22 -13.11 6.86
N ALA A 29 6.62 -11.96 7.16
CA ALA A 29 7.35 -10.74 7.43
C ALA A 29 7.98 -10.86 8.82
N ASN A 30 9.18 -10.33 9.02
CA ASN A 30 9.75 -10.11 10.35
C ASN A 30 9.03 -8.90 11.00
N ASN A 31 7.72 -9.05 11.19
CA ASN A 31 6.83 -8.04 11.74
C ASN A 31 6.56 -8.40 13.20
N LYS A 32 6.54 -7.38 14.08
CA LYS A 32 6.24 -7.58 15.51
C LYS A 32 4.79 -8.04 15.73
N TYR A 33 3.90 -7.73 14.79
CA TYR A 33 2.49 -8.11 14.83
C TYR A 33 2.16 -9.05 13.66
N ASP A 34 1.73 -10.26 13.97
CA ASP A 34 1.22 -11.21 12.97
C ASP A 34 -0.08 -10.67 12.33
N GLY A 35 -0.23 -10.90 11.03
CA GLY A 35 -1.42 -10.50 10.26
C GLY A 35 -1.47 -9.04 9.81
N PHE A 36 -0.44 -8.24 10.07
CA PHE A 36 -0.32 -6.87 9.57
C PHE A 36 0.74 -6.77 8.46
N PRO A 37 0.53 -5.93 7.43
CA PRO A 37 1.52 -5.74 6.39
C PRO A 37 2.82 -5.17 6.97
N PRO A 38 3.98 -5.56 6.42
CA PRO A 38 5.28 -5.08 6.88
C PRO A 38 5.40 -3.56 6.69
N LEU A 39 5.85 -2.88 7.75
CA LEU A 39 5.97 -1.42 7.78
C LEU A 39 7.40 -1.02 7.36
N MET A 40 7.62 -0.79 6.06
CA MET A 40 8.89 -0.25 5.53
C MET A 40 8.79 1.26 5.26
N ASN A 41 9.90 2.00 5.41
CA ASN A 41 9.90 3.46 5.26
C ASN A 41 9.67 3.97 3.83
N ASP A 42 9.92 3.12 2.83
CA ASP A 42 9.82 3.44 1.40
C ASP A 42 8.50 2.96 0.80
N GLY A 43 7.58 2.45 1.64
CA GLY A 43 6.28 1.94 1.23
C GLY A 43 6.35 0.65 0.41
N ARG A 44 7.53 0.04 0.25
CA ARG A 44 7.67 -1.25 -0.42
C ARG A 44 7.33 -2.33 0.59
N SER A 45 6.38 -3.18 0.24
CA SER A 45 6.13 -4.38 1.03
C SER A 45 7.27 -5.37 0.75
N ILE A 46 7.85 -6.00 1.78
CA ILE A 46 8.77 -7.16 1.63
C ILE A 46 8.07 -8.38 0.99
N THR A 47 6.79 -8.28 0.59
CA THR A 47 6.00 -9.37 0.03
C THR A 47 6.34 -9.73 -1.41
N ALA A 48 7.07 -8.88 -2.16
CA ALA A 48 7.57 -9.27 -3.48
C ALA A 48 8.54 -10.43 -3.33
N THR A 49 8.07 -11.65 -3.64
CA THR A 49 8.97 -12.79 -3.73
C THR A 49 10.07 -12.43 -4.71
N TRP A 50 11.33 -12.47 -4.27
CA TRP A 50 12.48 -12.15 -5.12
C TRP A 50 12.68 -13.17 -6.27
N GLN A 51 11.78 -14.15 -6.40
CA GLN A 51 11.83 -15.14 -7.47
C GLN A 51 11.54 -14.45 -8.80
N PRO A 52 12.47 -14.53 -9.77
CA PRO A 52 12.22 -13.96 -11.07
C PRO A 52 11.14 -14.78 -11.79
N GLU A 53 10.32 -14.11 -12.59
CA GLU A 53 9.26 -14.71 -13.42
C GLU A 53 9.76 -15.85 -14.31
N SER A 54 11.05 -15.84 -14.69
CA SER A 54 11.68 -16.93 -15.43
C SER A 54 11.73 -18.24 -14.65
N THR A 55 11.93 -18.20 -13.33
CA THR A 55 11.90 -19.37 -12.45
C THR A 55 10.47 -19.91 -12.33
N ILE A 56 9.50 -19.02 -12.14
CA ILE A 56 8.07 -19.39 -12.07
C ILE A 56 7.62 -20.06 -13.38
N ASN A 57 8.02 -19.51 -14.53
CA ASN A 57 7.72 -20.11 -15.82
C ASN A 57 8.40 -21.49 -16.01
N ALA A 58 9.65 -21.64 -15.56
CA ALA A 58 10.34 -22.93 -15.60
C ALA A 58 9.62 -23.99 -14.74
N ASP A 59 9.11 -23.60 -13.58
CA ASP A 59 8.33 -24.47 -12.70
C ASP A 59 6.95 -24.79 -13.29
N LEU A 60 6.30 -23.84 -13.97
CA LEU A 60 5.06 -24.07 -14.72
C LEU A 60 5.27 -25.10 -15.83
N ILE A 61 6.35 -24.97 -16.60
CA ILE A 61 6.71 -25.92 -17.67
C ILE A 61 6.96 -27.31 -17.07
N ARG A 62 7.71 -27.40 -15.96
CA ARG A 62 8.05 -28.67 -15.28
C ARG A 62 6.82 -29.34 -14.66
N SER A 63 5.98 -28.58 -13.97
CA SER A 63 4.80 -29.10 -13.26
C SER A 63 3.68 -29.57 -14.19
N ASN A 64 3.57 -28.99 -15.38
CA ASN A 64 2.56 -29.35 -16.38
C ASN A 64 3.10 -30.25 -17.50
N ASP A 65 4.33 -30.77 -17.35
CA ASP A 65 5.03 -31.64 -18.32
C ASP A 65 4.95 -31.09 -19.77
N ILE A 66 5.26 -29.80 -19.93
CA ILE A 66 5.21 -29.13 -21.23
C ILE A 66 6.52 -29.39 -21.98
N GLN A 67 6.46 -30.18 -23.03
CA GLN A 67 7.65 -30.63 -23.78
C GLN A 67 7.87 -29.85 -25.08
N SER A 68 6.83 -29.20 -25.60
CA SER A 68 6.87 -28.50 -26.89
C SER A 68 6.27 -27.10 -26.83
N ASN A 69 6.74 -26.22 -27.73
CA ASN A 69 6.24 -24.85 -27.85
C ASN A 69 4.73 -24.81 -28.18
N TRP A 70 4.23 -25.78 -28.97
CA TRP A 70 2.80 -25.89 -29.24
C TRP A 70 2.00 -26.20 -27.97
N GLN A 71 2.44 -27.15 -27.14
CA GLN A 71 1.81 -27.45 -25.85
C GLN A 71 1.83 -26.24 -24.93
N TYR A 72 2.94 -25.49 -24.91
CA TYR A 72 3.06 -24.26 -24.13
C TYR A 72 2.02 -23.22 -24.54
N ARG A 73 1.93 -22.89 -25.84
CA ARG A 73 0.93 -21.95 -26.37
C ARG A 73 -0.51 -22.41 -26.09
N ARG A 74 -0.78 -23.72 -26.23
CA ARG A 74 -2.09 -24.32 -25.92
C ARG A 74 -2.43 -24.22 -24.44
N TYR A 75 -1.46 -24.44 -23.56
CA TYR A 75 -1.64 -24.31 -22.12
C TYR A 75 -1.96 -22.86 -21.72
N LEU A 76 -1.16 -21.90 -22.22
CA LEU A 76 -1.37 -20.49 -21.94
C LEU A 76 -2.73 -19.99 -22.45
N THR A 77 -3.17 -20.43 -23.62
CA THR A 77 -4.47 -20.02 -24.16
C THR A 77 -5.64 -20.67 -23.42
N LYS A 78 -5.52 -21.94 -23.04
CA LYS A 78 -6.57 -22.65 -22.29
C LYS A 78 -6.73 -22.12 -20.87
N ASN A 79 -5.63 -21.77 -20.20
CA ASN A 79 -5.62 -21.33 -18.79
C ASN A 79 -5.39 -19.82 -18.65
N ALA A 80 -5.60 -19.04 -19.73
CA ALA A 80 -5.26 -17.60 -19.77
C ALA A 80 -5.93 -16.81 -18.62
N THR A 81 -7.20 -17.08 -18.36
CA THR A 81 -7.99 -16.39 -17.33
C THR A 81 -7.45 -16.67 -15.92
N GLU A 82 -7.08 -17.93 -15.65
CA GLU A 82 -6.54 -18.35 -14.36
C GLU A 82 -5.14 -17.77 -14.14
N ILE A 83 -4.28 -17.79 -15.16
CA ILE A 83 -2.93 -17.21 -15.11
C ILE A 83 -3.01 -15.70 -14.86
N MET A 84 -3.89 -14.98 -15.57
CA MET A 84 -4.09 -13.55 -15.35
C MET A 84 -4.58 -13.27 -13.93
N GLN A 85 -5.52 -14.07 -13.41
CA GLN A 85 -6.05 -13.89 -12.06
C GLN A 85 -4.99 -14.18 -10.99
N TYR A 86 -4.20 -15.23 -11.17
CA TYR A 86 -3.09 -15.59 -10.29
C TYR A 86 -2.04 -14.47 -10.27
N ASN A 87 -1.55 -14.06 -11.45
CA ASN A 87 -0.55 -12.98 -11.55
C ASN A 87 -1.06 -11.68 -10.93
N PHE A 88 -2.31 -11.30 -11.21
CA PHE A 88 -2.91 -10.12 -10.62
C PHE A 88 -2.94 -10.19 -9.10
N ARG A 89 -3.25 -11.36 -8.54
CA ARG A 89 -3.31 -11.56 -7.10
C ARG A 89 -1.94 -11.48 -6.44
N GLU A 90 -0.95 -12.15 -7.01
CA GLU A 90 0.43 -12.09 -6.50
C GLU A 90 0.99 -10.66 -6.60
N SER A 91 0.78 -9.97 -7.72
CA SER A 91 1.16 -8.54 -7.83
C SER A 91 0.41 -7.64 -6.85
N SER A 92 -0.88 -7.91 -6.59
CA SER A 92 -1.69 -7.14 -5.63
C SER A 92 -1.23 -7.34 -4.19
N ASN A 93 -0.77 -8.55 -3.86
CA ASN A 93 -0.11 -8.86 -2.60
C ASN A 93 1.19 -8.06 -2.43
N ASP A 94 2.01 -7.97 -3.48
CA ASP A 94 3.27 -7.22 -3.47
C ASP A 94 3.10 -5.72 -3.20
N ILE A 95 2.01 -5.13 -3.69
CA ILE A 95 1.72 -3.70 -3.52
C ILE A 95 0.79 -3.40 -2.34
N GLY A 96 0.38 -4.42 -1.56
CA GLY A 96 -0.55 -4.26 -0.43
C GLY A 96 -1.99 -3.90 -0.85
N TYR A 97 -2.35 -4.09 -2.12
CA TYR A 97 -3.65 -3.71 -2.70
C TYR A 97 -4.62 -4.90 -2.70
N TYR A 98 -5.05 -5.34 -1.52
CA TYR A 98 -5.91 -6.53 -1.37
C TYR A 98 -7.43 -6.26 -1.49
N LYS A 99 -7.84 -4.99 -1.47
CA LYS A 99 -9.23 -4.56 -1.67
C LYS A 99 -9.32 -3.59 -2.84
N ARG A 100 -10.14 -3.90 -3.85
CA ARG A 100 -10.70 -2.86 -4.71
C ARG A 100 -11.68 -2.05 -3.85
N PRO A 101 -11.65 -0.71 -3.86
CA PRO A 101 -12.75 0.08 -3.36
C PRO A 101 -13.94 -0.09 -4.33
N LEU A 102 -14.63 -1.22 -4.22
CA LEU A 102 -15.91 -1.50 -4.86
C LEU A 102 -17.05 -1.54 -3.83
N ASP A 103 -16.80 -1.08 -2.60
CA ASP A 103 -17.90 -0.51 -1.82
C ASP A 103 -18.34 0.74 -2.57
N VAL A 104 -19.45 0.59 -3.27
CA VAL A 104 -20.07 1.59 -4.13
C VAL A 104 -20.14 2.90 -3.38
N LEU A 105 -19.50 3.95 -3.90
CA LEU A 105 -19.79 5.32 -3.48
C LEU A 105 -21.27 5.56 -3.83
N ASP A 106 -22.13 5.64 -2.82
CA ASP A 106 -23.53 5.98 -3.02
C ASP A 106 -23.62 7.42 -3.54
N ILE A 107 -24.00 7.55 -4.82
CA ILE A 107 -24.23 8.82 -5.53
C ILE A 107 -25.36 9.63 -4.85
N GLN A 108 -26.13 9.04 -3.92
CA GLN A 108 -27.22 9.72 -3.22
C GLN A 108 -26.79 10.59 -2.02
N SER A 109 -25.51 10.63 -1.65
CA SER A 109 -25.02 11.54 -0.58
C SER A 109 -24.67 12.96 -1.06
N ASN A 110 -25.33 13.45 -2.13
CA ASN A 110 -25.18 14.80 -2.70
C ASN A 110 -25.66 15.96 -1.79
N LEU A 111 -25.40 15.89 -0.49
CA LEU A 111 -25.48 17.03 0.44
C LEU A 111 -24.07 17.44 0.82
N VAL A 112 -23.42 18.19 -0.09
CA VAL A 112 -22.23 18.98 0.25
C VAL A 112 -22.72 20.31 0.82
N SER A 113 -22.93 20.37 2.14
CA SER A 113 -23.50 21.55 2.81
C SER A 113 -22.46 22.54 3.36
N ASP A 114 -21.19 22.47 2.95
CA ASP A 114 -20.20 23.49 3.27
C ASP A 114 -19.09 23.51 2.23
N MET A 115 -19.30 24.28 1.17
CA MET A 115 -18.27 24.55 0.18
C MET A 115 -17.39 25.71 0.64
N ASN A 116 -16.41 25.43 1.49
CA ASN A 116 -15.20 26.26 1.56
C ASN A 116 -14.36 25.95 0.31
N HIS A 117 -14.68 26.65 -0.79
CA HIS A 117 -14.25 26.36 -2.17
C HIS A 117 -12.74 26.49 -2.45
N THR A 118 -11.89 26.73 -1.46
CA THR A 118 -10.45 26.88 -1.68
C THR A 118 -9.66 26.14 -0.61
N PRO A 119 -8.76 25.22 -0.99
CA PRO A 119 -7.86 24.58 -0.03
C PRO A 119 -6.99 25.63 0.66
N TYR A 120 -6.73 25.45 1.94
CA TYR A 120 -5.83 26.33 2.69
C TYR A 120 -4.40 26.24 2.14
N THR A 121 -3.86 27.38 1.71
CA THR A 121 -2.48 27.49 1.22
C THR A 121 -1.57 28.02 2.32
N TYR A 122 -0.47 27.29 2.58
CA TYR A 122 0.57 27.72 3.52
C TYR A 122 1.49 28.75 2.89
N ASN A 123 1.94 29.74 3.65
CA ASN A 123 2.79 30.82 3.13
C ASN A 123 4.26 30.40 2.97
N SER A 124 4.71 29.42 3.75
CA SER A 124 6.09 28.91 3.70
C SER A 124 6.17 27.48 4.24
N ILE A 125 7.28 26.78 3.97
CA ILE A 125 7.58 25.46 4.55
C ILE A 125 7.61 25.48 6.09
N LEU A 126 7.90 26.64 6.69
CA LEU A 126 7.98 26.82 8.13
C LEU A 126 6.64 27.24 8.76
N ASP A 127 5.60 27.42 7.94
CA ASP A 127 4.27 27.80 8.39
C ASP A 127 3.60 26.63 9.13
N SER A 128 3.31 26.82 10.42
CA SER A 128 2.72 25.82 11.31
C SER A 128 1.25 26.08 11.63
N THR A 129 0.61 26.97 10.86
CA THR A 129 -0.82 27.28 11.01
C THR A 129 -1.69 26.05 10.80
N LYS A 130 -2.71 25.87 11.64
CA LYS A 130 -3.62 24.72 11.57
C LYS A 130 -5.01 25.22 11.15
N PRO A 131 -5.36 25.16 9.85
CA PRO A 131 -6.68 25.58 9.39
C PRO A 131 -7.78 24.64 9.90
N ILE A 132 -9.03 25.05 9.70
CA ILE A 132 -10.20 24.24 10.04
C ILE A 132 -10.12 22.89 9.29
N GLY A 133 -10.32 21.78 10.03
CA GLY A 133 -10.22 20.43 9.47
C GLY A 133 -8.78 19.89 9.36
N TYR A 134 -7.78 20.58 9.91
CA TYR A 134 -6.41 20.08 9.93
C TYR A 134 -6.30 18.76 10.71
N SER A 135 -5.95 17.69 10.00
CA SER A 135 -5.63 16.39 10.58
C SER A 135 -4.12 16.15 10.59
N THR A 136 -3.63 15.52 11.66
CA THR A 136 -2.25 15.05 11.82
C THR A 136 -2.19 13.54 11.64
N SER A 137 -1.13 13.06 11.00
CA SER A 137 -0.77 11.64 10.92
C SER A 137 0.73 11.53 11.10
N ASP A 138 1.19 10.42 11.66
CA ASP A 138 2.62 10.10 11.81
C ASP A 138 3.43 10.31 10.52
N LEU A 139 2.89 9.88 9.38
CA LEU A 139 3.54 10.02 8.08
C LEU A 139 3.64 11.49 7.64
N LYS A 140 2.55 12.24 7.79
CA LYS A 140 2.50 13.69 7.50
C LYS A 140 3.51 14.44 8.36
N ASP A 141 3.56 14.16 9.66
CA ASP A 141 4.48 14.84 10.57
C ASP A 141 5.94 14.49 10.24
N THR A 142 6.23 13.23 9.91
CA THR A 142 7.56 12.79 9.48
C THR A 142 8.00 13.46 8.18
N TYR A 143 7.10 13.57 7.20
CA TYR A 143 7.37 14.24 5.94
C TYR A 143 7.63 15.74 6.13
N LEU A 144 6.70 16.44 6.80
CA LEU A 144 6.80 17.89 7.00
C LEU A 144 8.07 18.28 7.78
N THR A 145 8.41 17.52 8.83
CA THR A 145 9.63 17.77 9.61
C THR A 145 10.91 17.57 8.78
N ARG A 146 10.94 16.57 7.90
CA ARG A 146 12.06 16.34 6.97
C ARG A 146 12.22 17.47 5.95
N GLU A 147 11.11 17.97 5.40
CA GLU A 147 11.13 19.10 4.46
C GLU A 147 11.57 20.39 5.17
N GLN A 148 11.07 20.65 6.37
CA GLN A 148 11.50 21.79 7.20
C GLN A 148 13.00 21.75 7.54
N LEU A 149 13.52 20.57 7.88
CA LEU A 149 14.95 20.37 8.13
C LEU A 149 15.77 20.60 6.86
N SER A 150 15.29 20.10 5.72
CA SER A 150 15.99 20.23 4.43
C SER A 150 16.02 21.68 3.94
N ALA A 151 14.94 22.43 4.13
CA ALA A 151 14.88 23.86 3.81
C ALA A 151 15.83 24.71 4.68
N ARG A 152 16.23 24.23 5.86
CA ARG A 152 17.20 24.88 6.76
C ARG A 152 18.65 24.49 6.49
N LYS A 153 18.91 23.62 5.51
CA LYS A 153 20.30 23.27 5.14
C LYS A 153 20.98 24.49 4.53
N ILE A 154 21.98 25.00 5.23
CA ILE A 154 22.87 26.06 4.75
C ILE A 154 24.22 25.41 4.51
N SER A 155 24.79 25.59 3.31
CA SER A 155 26.19 25.26 3.07
C SER A 155 27.05 26.41 3.59
N PRO A 156 27.90 26.21 4.60
CA PRO A 156 28.82 27.26 5.01
C PRO A 156 29.74 27.58 3.84
N VAL A 157 29.83 28.86 3.48
CA VAL A 157 30.84 29.36 2.55
C VAL A 157 32.01 29.81 3.40
N ILE A 158 33.14 29.11 3.29
CA ILE A 158 34.40 29.53 3.90
C ILE A 158 35.07 30.49 2.92
N THR A 159 35.21 31.76 3.30
CA THR A 159 35.94 32.73 2.48
C THR A 159 37.45 32.48 2.59
N GLN A 160 38.23 32.82 1.55
CA GLN A 160 39.68 32.63 1.54
C GLN A 160 40.37 33.29 2.76
N GLU A 161 39.87 34.45 3.18
CA GLU A 161 40.31 35.17 4.39
C GLU A 161 40.02 34.40 5.69
N GLN A 162 38.91 33.67 5.79
CA GLN A 162 38.59 32.82 6.94
C GLN A 162 39.51 31.60 6.98
N LEU A 163 39.81 31.01 5.81
CA LEU A 163 40.73 29.90 5.68
C LEU A 163 42.17 30.28 6.10
N LEU A 164 42.63 31.46 5.67
CA LEU A 164 43.95 31.99 6.04
C LEU A 164 44.06 32.37 7.52
N LYS A 165 42.96 32.74 8.19
CA LYS A 165 42.92 33.00 9.64
C LYS A 165 42.92 31.74 10.51
N MET A 166 42.67 30.57 9.90
CA MET A 166 42.64 29.28 10.60
C MET A 166 43.99 28.53 10.55
N GLN A 167 44.98 29.05 9.82
CA GLN A 167 46.38 28.59 9.86
C GLN A 167 47.18 29.34 10.93
#